data_AF-A0A6J5UZJ3-F1
#
_entry.id   AF-A0A6J5UZJ3-F1
#
_cell.length_a   1.000
_cell.length_b   1.000
_cell.length_c   1.000
_cell.angle_alpha   90.00
_cell.angle_beta   90.00
_cell.angle_gamma   90.00
#
_symmetry.space_group_name_H-M   'P 1'
#
loop_
_entity.id
_entity.type
_entity.pdbx_description
1 polymer ?
#
loop_
_entity_poly.entity_id
_entity_poly.type
_entity_poly.pdbx_seq_one_letter_code
_entity_poly.pdbx_strand_id
1 'polypeptide(L)'
;MSQIQLNNLAFASDAGKLLGWFAGIAAIYLPLWLVLLIGSLLGLIGYGIQFLFITNQIPSPSYWLIFFLTVLAGNSICWINTVCYVVSIRNFPCHQQIAVGITTSYQGLSAKIYTDIVGAAFLPRLREKPRPICF
;
A
#
# COMPACT_ATOMS: atom_id res chain seq x y z
N MET A 1 -11.06 8.63 14.99
CA MET A 1 -11.54 8.50 13.59
C MET A 1 -12.90 7.83 13.61
N SER A 2 -13.87 8.36 12.87
CA SER A 2 -15.16 7.69 12.69
C SER A 2 -15.04 6.57 11.64
N GLN A 3 -15.92 5.56 11.71
CA GLN A 3 -15.95 4.46 10.73
C GLN A 3 -16.12 4.97 9.29
N ILE A 4 -16.82 6.09 9.11
CA ILE A 4 -16.98 6.79 7.83
C ILE A 4 -15.64 7.29 7.28
N GLN A 5 -14.80 7.90 8.12
CA GLN A 5 -13.47 8.37 7.71
C GLN A 5 -12.56 7.21 7.29
N LEU A 6 -12.62 6.09 8.01
CA LEU A 6 -11.85 4.89 7.67
C LEU A 6 -12.30 4.30 6.33
N ASN A 7 -13.61 4.24 6.09
CA ASN A 7 -14.18 3.75 4.84
C ASN A 7 -13.81 4.65 3.66
N ASN A 8 -13.89 5.97 3.86
CA ASN A 8 -13.46 6.94 2.85
C ASN A 8 -11.97 6.83 2.51
N LEU A 9 -11.13 6.46 3.49
CA LEU A 9 -9.70 6.24 3.26
C LEU A 9 -9.44 4.96 2.46
N ALA A 10 -10.19 3.88 2.76
CA ALA A 10 -10.15 2.66 1.97
C ALA A 10 -10.57 2.94 0.52
N PHE A 11 -11.66 3.67 0.33
CA PHE A 11 -12.11 4.13 -0.99
C PHE A 11 -11.04 4.98 -1.70
N ALA A 12 -10.35 5.88 -0.98
CA ALA A 12 -9.26 6.67 -1.53
C ALA A 12 -8.13 5.80 -2.09
N SER A 13 -7.75 4.76 -1.35
CA SER A 13 -6.72 3.80 -1.77
C SER A 13 -7.12 3.09 -3.07
N ASP A 14 -8.37 2.63 -3.14
CA ASP A 14 -8.88 1.95 -4.33
C ASP A 14 -9.03 2.91 -5.51
N ALA A 15 -9.45 4.16 -5.28
CA ALA A 15 -9.47 5.21 -6.29
C ALA A 15 -8.06 5.51 -6.85
N GLY A 16 -7.03 5.48 -5.99
CA GLY A 16 -5.62 5.60 -6.41
C GLY A 16 -5.19 4.48 -7.35
N LYS A 17 -5.66 3.24 -7.12
CA LYS A 17 -5.38 2.10 -8.01
C LYS A 17 -6.09 2.24 -9.37
N LEU A 18 -7.27 2.88 -9.42
CA LEU A 18 -7.97 3.16 -10.68
C LEU A 18 -7.16 4.11 -11.58
N LEU A 19 -6.44 5.07 -10.99
CA LEU A 19 -5.49 5.93 -11.72
C LEU A 19 -4.27 5.16 -12.26
N GLY A 20 -4.10 3.91 -11.85
CA GLY A 20 -3.03 3.02 -12.29
C GLY A 20 -3.04 2.65 -13.78
N TRP A 21 -4.15 2.88 -14.51
CA TRP A 21 -4.19 2.70 -15.97
C TRP A 21 -3.12 3.56 -16.69
N PHE A 22 -2.77 4.73 -16.14
CA PHE A 22 -1.67 5.55 -16.64
C PHE A 22 -0.32 4.83 -16.55
N ALA A 23 -0.12 3.98 -15.53
CA ALA A 23 1.09 3.18 -15.39
C ALA A 23 1.21 2.11 -16.48
N GLY A 24 0.08 1.50 -16.86
CA GLY A 24 0.01 0.56 -17.97
C GLY A 24 0.39 1.21 -19.30
N ILE A 25 -0.14 2.41 -19.58
CA ILE A 25 0.23 3.19 -20.76
C ILE A 25 1.70 3.60 -20.69
N ALA A 26 2.16 4.12 -19.55
CA ALA A 26 3.56 4.52 -19.34
C ALA A 26 4.53 3.36 -19.56
N ALA A 27 4.19 2.13 -19.12
CA ALA A 27 5.04 0.95 -19.32
C ALA A 27 5.19 0.52 -20.79
N ILE A 28 4.31 0.98 -21.69
CA ILE A 28 4.42 0.75 -23.14
C ILE A 28 5.37 1.76 -23.78
N TYR A 29 5.31 3.03 -23.36
CA TYR A 29 6.08 4.12 -23.97
C TYR A 29 7.46 4.37 -23.32
N LEU A 30 7.63 4.02 -22.04
CA LEU A 30 8.83 4.33 -21.25
C LEU A 30 9.62 3.06 -20.88
N PRO A 31 10.95 3.16 -20.71
CA PRO A 31 11.75 2.05 -20.21
C PRO A 31 11.36 1.69 -18.77
N LEU A 32 11.29 0.37 -18.48
CA LEU A 32 10.81 -0.18 -17.20
C LEU A 32 11.47 0.40 -15.95
N TRP A 33 12.78 0.65 -16.02
CA TRP A 33 13.54 1.24 -14.91
C TRP A 33 13.03 2.63 -14.52
N LEU A 34 12.61 3.43 -15.50
CA LEU A 34 12.09 4.78 -15.26
C LEU A 34 10.69 4.72 -14.62
N VAL A 35 9.84 3.81 -15.10
CA VAL A 35 8.52 3.57 -14.54
C VAL A 35 8.64 3.07 -13.09
N LEU A 36 9.60 2.19 -12.81
CA LEU A 36 9.89 1.71 -11.46
C LEU A 36 10.35 2.84 -10.53
N LEU A 37 11.25 3.71 -11.02
CA LEU A 37 11.71 4.88 -10.27
C LEU A 37 10.56 5.82 -9.92
N ILE A 38 9.67 6.12 -10.87
CA ILE A 38 8.52 6.99 -10.62
C ILE A 38 7.59 6.33 -9.60
N GLY A 39 7.26 5.05 -9.76
CA GLY A 39 6.44 4.31 -8.80
C GLY A 39 7.06 4.30 -7.40
N SER A 40 8.36 4.04 -7.30
CA SER A 40 9.10 4.02 -6.04
C SER A 40 9.16 5.40 -5.37
N LEU A 41 9.39 6.47 -6.13
CA LEU A 41 9.38 7.84 -5.62
C LEU A 41 8.00 8.24 -5.10
N LEU A 42 6.93 7.95 -5.86
CA LEU A 42 5.56 8.20 -5.40
C LEU A 42 5.22 7.42 -4.13
N GLY A 43 5.69 6.17 -4.02
CA GLY A 43 5.50 5.32 -2.85
C GLY A 43 6.28 5.82 -1.64
N LEU A 44 7.53 6.22 -1.84
CA LEU A 44 8.37 6.80 -0.80
C LEU A 44 7.76 8.10 -0.27
N ILE A 45 7.23 8.94 -1.14
CA ILE A 45 6.55 10.19 -0.74
C ILE A 45 5.24 9.87 -0.01
N GLY A 46 4.38 9.01 -0.57
CA GLY A 46 3.10 8.65 0.02
C GLY A 46 3.23 8.01 1.40
N TYR A 47 4.01 6.93 1.50
CA TYR A 47 4.22 6.21 2.76
C TYR A 47 5.21 6.90 3.69
N GLY A 48 6.26 7.54 3.16
CA GLY A 48 7.26 8.22 3.98
C GLY A 48 6.68 9.42 4.71
N ILE A 49 5.84 10.21 4.04
CA ILE A 49 5.16 11.33 4.70
C ILE A 49 4.13 10.79 5.72
N GLN A 50 3.40 9.71 5.40
CA GLN A 50 2.53 9.03 6.38
C GLN A 50 3.31 8.55 7.63
N PHE A 51 4.50 8.00 7.45
CA PHE A 51 5.37 7.54 8.53
C PHE A 51 5.90 8.70 9.40
N LEU A 52 6.30 9.82 8.78
CA LEU A 52 6.71 11.02 9.52
C LEU A 52 5.58 11.54 10.42
N PHE A 53 4.32 11.47 9.96
CA PHE A 53 3.16 11.84 10.78
C PHE A 53 2.95 10.90 11.97
N ILE A 54 3.08 9.59 11.78
CA ILE A 54 2.96 8.61 12.88
C ILE A 54 4.04 8.86 13.94
N THR A 55 5.22 9.30 13.53
CA THR A 55 6.35 9.61 14.42
C THR A 55 6.17 10.95 15.17
N ASN A 56 5.01 11.61 15.07
CA ASN A 56 4.69 12.89 15.74
C ASN A 56 5.65 14.05 15.44
N GLN A 57 6.38 14.00 14.32
CA GLN A 57 7.30 15.07 13.93
C GLN A 57 6.58 16.32 13.40
N ILE A 58 5.28 16.24 13.07
CA ILE A 58 4.45 17.36 12.56
C ILE A 58 3.07 17.34 13.22
N PRO A 59 2.56 18.47 13.76
CA PRO A 59 1.24 18.54 14.40
C PRO A 59 0.09 18.41 13.39
N SER A 60 -0.86 17.52 13.71
CA SER A 60 -2.22 17.39 13.15
C SER A 60 -2.36 17.61 11.63
N PRO A 61 -2.04 16.62 10.78
CA PRO A 61 -2.32 16.70 9.35
C PRO A 61 -3.83 16.80 9.07
N SER A 62 -4.20 17.65 8.12
CA SER A 62 -5.56 17.74 7.62
C SER A 62 -6.01 16.39 7.05
N TYR A 63 -7.25 15.99 7.32
CA TYR A 63 -7.85 14.76 6.80
C TYR A 63 -7.71 14.64 5.26
N TRP A 64 -7.80 15.77 4.57
CA TRP A 64 -7.59 15.86 3.11
C TRP A 64 -6.17 15.46 2.69
N LEU A 65 -5.17 15.80 3.49
CA LEU A 65 -3.79 15.44 3.22
C LEU A 65 -3.61 13.92 3.34
N ILE A 66 -4.11 13.31 4.42
CA ILE A 66 -4.06 11.85 4.62
C ILE A 66 -4.80 11.12 3.49
N PHE A 67 -5.93 11.67 3.04
CA PHE A 67 -6.68 11.17 1.89
C PHE A 67 -5.81 11.19 0.62
N PHE A 68 -5.22 12.33 0.28
CA PHE A 68 -4.37 12.47 -0.90
C PHE A 68 -3.13 11.57 -0.85
N LEU A 69 -2.46 11.46 0.30
CA LEU A 69 -1.33 10.55 0.49
C LEU A 69 -1.74 9.10 0.27
N THR A 70 -2.94 8.71 0.70
CA THR A 70 -3.46 7.36 0.49
C THR A 70 -3.79 7.09 -0.97
N VAL A 71 -4.35 8.06 -1.70
CA VAL A 71 -4.53 7.96 -3.17
C VAL A 71 -3.18 7.80 -3.86
N LEU A 72 -2.18 8.60 -3.46
CA LEU A 72 -0.83 8.56 -4.03
C LEU A 72 -0.12 7.23 -3.76
N ALA A 73 -0.23 6.71 -2.54
CA ALA A 73 0.28 5.40 -2.15
C ALA A 73 -0.40 4.28 -2.95
N GLY A 74 -1.73 4.34 -3.11
CA GLY A 74 -2.49 3.41 -3.95
C GLY A 74 -2.03 3.43 -5.42
N ASN A 75 -1.78 4.61 -5.97
CA ASN A 75 -1.25 4.77 -7.33
C ASN A 75 0.16 4.16 -7.47
N SER A 76 1.06 4.42 -6.51
CA SER A 76 2.42 3.85 -6.49
C SER A 76 2.43 2.31 -6.56
N ILE A 77 1.55 1.66 -5.79
CA ILE A 77 1.43 0.18 -5.81
C ILE A 77 1.12 -0.31 -7.22
N CYS A 78 0.22 0.37 -7.95
CA CYS A 78 -0.11 -0.04 -9.30
C CYS A 78 1.11 0.06 -10.23
N TRP A 79 1.89 1.13 -10.15
CA TRP A 79 3.09 1.31 -10.95
C TRP A 79 4.12 0.21 -10.71
N ILE A 80 4.41 -0.09 -9.45
CA ILE A 80 5.36 -1.15 -9.08
C ILE A 80 4.85 -2.51 -9.54
N ASN A 81 3.56 -2.81 -9.32
CA ASN A 81 2.95 -4.05 -9.77
C ASN A 81 3.07 -4.21 -11.29
N THR A 82 2.74 -3.18 -12.08
CA THR A 82 2.87 -3.21 -13.55
C THR A 82 4.29 -3.55 -13.98
N VAL A 83 5.31 -2.93 -13.37
CA VAL A 83 6.71 -3.26 -13.69
C VAL A 83 7.03 -4.71 -13.33
N CYS A 84 6.67 -5.18 -12.13
CA CYS A 84 6.87 -6.56 -11.70
C CYS A 84 6.19 -7.57 -12.65
N TYR A 85 4.97 -7.26 -13.11
CA TYR A 85 4.26 -8.06 -14.11
C TYR A 85 5.03 -8.13 -15.42
N VAL A 86 5.40 -6.98 -15.99
CA VAL A 86 6.09 -6.93 -17.29
C VAL A 86 7.47 -7.61 -17.22
N VAL A 87 8.21 -7.45 -16.13
CA VAL A 87 9.48 -8.16 -15.89
C VAL A 87 9.25 -9.67 -15.81
N SER A 88 8.25 -10.12 -15.06
CA SER A 88 7.94 -11.55 -14.91
C SER A 88 7.55 -12.20 -16.25
N ILE A 89 6.76 -11.49 -17.07
CA ILE A 89 6.38 -11.94 -18.41
C ILE A 89 7.61 -12.03 -19.33
N ARG A 90 8.50 -11.03 -19.29
CA ARG A 90 9.72 -11.02 -20.10
C ARG A 90 10.71 -12.11 -19.68
N ASN A 91 10.81 -12.40 -18.38
CA ASN A 91 11.78 -13.36 -17.85
C ASN A 91 11.30 -14.81 -17.97
N PHE A 92 9.99 -15.07 -17.89
CA PHE A 92 9.40 -16.41 -17.96
C PHE A 92 8.25 -16.48 -18.99
N PRO A 93 8.52 -16.40 -20.29
CA PRO A 93 7.48 -16.35 -21.32
C PRO A 93 6.56 -17.59 -21.33
N CYS A 94 7.09 -18.80 -21.01
CA CYS A 94 6.28 -20.03 -20.92
C CYS A 94 5.54 -20.20 -19.58
N HIS A 95 5.97 -19.56 -18.49
CA HIS A 95 5.45 -19.79 -17.14
C HIS A 95 5.03 -18.50 -16.41
N GLN A 96 4.69 -17.47 -17.19
CA GLN A 96 4.31 -16.14 -16.70
C GLN A 96 3.19 -16.18 -15.64
N GLN A 97 2.19 -17.05 -15.80
CA GLN A 97 1.06 -17.15 -14.87
C GLN A 97 1.48 -17.70 -13.50
N ILE A 98 2.42 -18.64 -13.48
CA ILE A 98 2.93 -19.26 -12.25
C ILE A 98 3.80 -18.25 -11.48
N ALA A 99 4.70 -17.56 -12.18
CA ALA A 99 5.54 -16.52 -11.57
C ALA A 99 4.71 -15.40 -10.94
N VAL A 100 3.67 -14.96 -11.65
CA VAL A 100 2.67 -14.01 -11.14
C VAL A 100 1.94 -14.56 -9.92
N GLY A 101 1.46 -15.81 -9.99
CA GLY A 101 0.70 -16.44 -8.92
C GLY A 101 1.51 -16.59 -7.63
N ILE A 102 2.79 -16.94 -7.74
CA ILE A 102 3.69 -17.02 -6.58
C ILE A 102 3.92 -15.63 -5.97
N THR A 103 4.14 -14.62 -6.80
CA THR A 103 4.40 -13.25 -6.34
C THR A 103 3.19 -12.66 -5.60
N THR A 104 1.98 -12.84 -6.13
CA THR A 104 0.75 -12.39 -5.47
C THR A 104 0.44 -13.19 -4.21
N SER A 105 0.69 -14.50 -4.21
CA SER A 105 0.55 -15.35 -3.02
C SER A 105 1.49 -14.92 -1.91
N TYR A 106 2.74 -14.59 -2.25
CA TYR A 106 3.71 -14.03 -1.31
C TYR A 106 3.24 -12.70 -0.72
N GLN A 107 2.69 -11.81 -1.55
CA GLN A 107 2.14 -10.53 -1.09
C GLN A 107 1.00 -10.72 -0.08
N GLY A 108 0.04 -11.62 -0.37
CA GLY A 108 -1.06 -11.93 0.55
C GLY A 108 -0.60 -12.56 1.86
N LEU A 109 0.34 -13.50 1.78
CA LEU A 109 0.94 -14.13 2.96
C LEU A 109 1.67 -13.11 3.83
N SER A 110 2.47 -12.22 3.23
CA SER A 110 3.19 -11.17 3.96
C SER A 110 2.25 -10.25 4.73
N ALA A 111 1.13 -9.82 4.13
CA ALA A 111 0.14 -8.96 4.79
C ALA A 111 -0.50 -9.64 6.02
N LYS A 112 -0.81 -10.95 5.91
CA LYS A 112 -1.29 -11.76 7.03
C LYS A 112 -0.26 -11.85 8.15
N ILE A 113 1.00 -12.16 7.82
CA ILE A 113 2.09 -12.25 8.80
C ILE A 113 2.28 -10.91 9.52
N TYR A 114 2.30 -9.78 8.81
CA TYR A 114 2.41 -8.46 9.45
C TYR A 114 1.25 -8.17 10.41
N THR A 115 0.02 -8.51 10.01
CA THR A 115 -1.15 -8.33 10.86
C THR A 115 -1.06 -9.20 12.12
N ASP A 116 -0.58 -10.44 11.99
CA ASP A 116 -0.41 -11.37 13.10
C ASP A 116 0.68 -10.89 14.06
N ILE A 117 1.83 -10.43 13.56
CA ILE A 117 2.92 -9.86 14.37
C ILE A 117 2.44 -8.62 15.14
N VAL A 118 1.75 -7.69 14.47
CA VAL A 118 1.19 -6.51 15.13
C VAL A 118 0.13 -6.92 16.16
N GLY A 119 -0.73 -7.87 15.82
CA GLY A 119 -1.66 -8.49 16.75
C GLY A 119 -0.95 -9.01 17.98
N ALA A 120 0.02 -9.90 17.82
CA ALA A 120 0.79 -10.51 18.91
C ALA A 120 1.60 -9.49 19.73
N ALA A 121 2.11 -8.41 19.12
CA ALA A 121 2.89 -7.39 19.82
C ALA A 121 2.01 -6.41 20.64
N PHE A 122 0.79 -6.09 20.16
CA PHE A 122 -0.08 -5.10 20.77
C PHE A 122 -1.27 -5.69 21.56
N LEU A 123 -1.77 -6.90 21.25
CA LEU A 123 -2.81 -7.60 22.05
C LEU A 123 -2.43 -7.84 23.52
N PRO A 124 -1.18 -8.24 23.87
CA PRO A 124 -0.80 -8.46 25.26
C PRO A 124 -1.01 -7.20 26.11
N ARG A 125 -0.72 -6.03 25.53
CA ARG A 125 -0.93 -4.71 26.14
C ARG A 125 -2.39 -4.34 26.34
N LEU A 126 -3.31 -4.89 25.54
CA LEU A 126 -4.76 -4.68 25.69
C LEU A 126 -5.42 -5.66 26.66
N ARG A 127 -4.84 -6.85 26.90
CA ARG A 127 -5.32 -7.76 27.96
C ARG A 127 -4.98 -7.28 29.36
N GLU A 128 -3.93 -6.49 29.53
CA GLU A 128 -3.50 -5.97 30.83
C GLU A 128 -4.31 -4.76 31.33
N LYS A 129 -5.06 -4.10 30.44
CA LYS A 129 -5.96 -3.00 30.85
C LYS A 129 -7.31 -3.60 31.25
N PRO A 130 -7.70 -3.59 32.55
CA PRO A 130 -9.02 -4.08 32.95
C PRO A 130 -10.10 -3.28 32.23
N ARG A 131 -11.03 -4.00 31.60
CA ARG A 131 -12.26 -3.41 31.07
C ARG A 131 -12.99 -2.72 32.23
N PRO A 132 -13.29 -1.41 32.20
CA PRO A 132 -14.25 -0.86 33.14
C PRO A 132 -15.59 -1.54 32.84
N ILE A 133 -16.05 -2.30 33.83
CA ILE A 133 -17.37 -2.92 33.85
C ILE A 133 -18.35 -1.76 34.05
N CYS A 134 -19.01 -1.30 32.98
CA CYS A 134 -20.22 -0.50 33.14
C CYS A 134 -21.39 -1.47 33.32
N PHE A 135 -21.88 -1.54 34.55
CA PHE A 135 -23.25 -1.94 34.88
C PHE A 135 -24.24 -0.88 34.39
#